data_AF-A0A9D5B2K3-F1
#
_entry.id   AF-A0A9D5B2K3-F1
#
_cell.length_a   1.000
_cell.length_b   1.000
_cell.length_c   1.000
_cell.angle_alpha   90.00
_cell.angle_beta   90.00
_cell.angle_gamma   90.00
#
_symmetry.space_group_name_H-M   'P 1'
#
loop_
_entity.id
_entity.type
_entity.pdbx_description
1 polymer ?
#
loop_
_entity_poly.entity_id
_entity_poly.type
_entity_poly.pdbx_seq_one_letter_code
_entity_poly.pdbx_strand_id
1 'polypeptide(L)'
;MACSSRNPLVVGRVIGDILDPFESSIPLQITYGNRNVSNGCELKPSQVANQPQVSIGGNDPVIYYTLVLVDPDAPSPSYPSFREYLHWMVTDIPATTGASFGMYIIFILYGSNSCSIHELKVY
;
A
#
# COMPACT_ATOMS: atom_id res chain seq x y z
N MET A 1 24.19 -5.90 20.06
CA MET A 1 24.60 -5.73 18.64
C MET A 1 23.35 -5.78 17.79
N ALA A 2 22.75 -4.64 17.46
CA ALA A 2 21.66 -4.60 16.49
C ALA A 2 22.29 -4.41 15.10
N CYS A 3 22.19 -5.44 14.26
CA CYS A 3 22.53 -5.37 12.85
C CYS A 3 21.74 -4.19 12.25
N SER A 4 22.44 -3.27 11.58
CA SER A 4 21.84 -2.13 10.88
C SER A 4 20.94 -2.64 9.74
N SER A 5 19.71 -3.04 10.07
CA SER A 5 18.71 -3.43 9.09
C SER A 5 18.31 -2.18 8.32
N ARG A 6 18.83 -2.04 7.10
CA ARG A 6 18.46 -0.95 6.18
C ARG A 6 16.93 -0.93 6.04
N ASN A 7 16.34 0.25 6.12
CA ASN A 7 14.89 0.43 6.01
C ASN A 7 14.39 -0.24 4.70
N PRO A 8 13.47 -1.23 4.77
CA PRO A 8 13.04 -1.98 3.60
C PRO A 8 12.42 -1.10 2.52
N LEU A 9 11.81 0.04 2.89
CA LEU A 9 11.27 1.02 1.94
C LEU A 9 12.38 1.74 1.16
N VAL A 10 13.55 1.93 1.76
CA VAL A 10 14.72 2.47 1.05
C VAL A 10 15.33 1.40 0.13
N VAL A 11 15.38 0.14 0.59
CA VAL A 11 15.90 -0.98 -0.21
C VAL A 11 15.03 -1.23 -1.45
N GLY A 12 13.69 -1.19 -1.30
CA GLY A 12 12.73 -1.29 -2.40
C GLY A 12 12.55 0.00 -3.23
N ARG A 13 13.43 1.01 -3.01
CA ARG A 13 13.40 2.33 -3.67
C ARG A 13 12.07 3.08 -3.55
N VAL A 14 11.23 2.67 -2.62
CA VAL A 14 9.94 3.28 -2.32
C VAL A 14 10.15 4.72 -1.86
N ILE A 15 11.03 4.87 -0.87
CA ILE A 15 11.54 6.17 -0.44
C ILE A 15 12.60 6.59 -1.48
N GLY A 16 12.39 7.73 -2.11
CA GLY A 16 13.19 8.23 -3.22
C GLY A 16 12.42 8.25 -4.54
N ASP A 17 11.81 7.13 -4.94
CA ASP A 17 11.03 7.10 -6.19
C ASP A 17 9.62 7.69 -6.02
N ILE A 18 8.98 7.44 -4.87
CA ILE A 18 7.56 7.75 -4.62
C ILE A 18 7.37 8.65 -3.40
N LEU A 19 8.02 8.28 -2.30
CA LEU A 19 7.91 9.05 -1.06
C LEU A 19 9.22 9.76 -0.73
N ASP A 20 9.09 10.97 -0.18
CA ASP A 20 10.17 11.59 0.56
C ASP A 20 10.48 10.79 1.85
N PRO A 21 11.72 10.86 2.36
CA PRO A 21 12.05 10.21 3.63
C PRO A 21 11.13 10.67 4.76
N PHE A 22 10.56 9.71 5.49
CA PHE A 22 9.65 9.96 6.60
C PHE A 22 9.90 8.96 7.74
N GLU A 23 9.43 9.32 8.94
CA GLU A 23 9.37 8.42 10.07
C GLU A 23 7.96 7.84 10.22
N SER A 24 7.84 6.52 10.24
CA SER A 24 6.55 5.85 10.47
C SER A 24 6.10 6.08 11.91
N SER A 25 4.97 6.75 12.08
CA SER A 25 4.41 7.11 13.39
C SER A 25 3.13 6.33 13.74
N ILE A 26 2.40 5.87 12.73
CA ILE A 26 1.11 5.18 12.88
C ILE A 26 1.23 3.75 12.38
N PRO A 27 0.79 2.74 13.15
CA PRO A 27 0.80 1.36 12.68
C PRO A 27 -0.30 1.17 11.63
N LEU A 28 0.09 0.57 10.51
CA LEU A 28 -0.78 0.21 9.40
C LEU A 28 -0.70 -1.31 9.20
N GLN A 29 -1.84 -1.99 9.24
CA GLN A 29 -1.93 -3.44 9.00
C GLN A 29 -2.84 -3.71 7.82
N ILE A 30 -2.38 -4.58 6.92
CA ILE A 30 -3.07 -4.91 5.67
C ILE A 30 -3.05 -6.41 5.49
N THR A 31 -4.22 -6.95 5.15
CA THR A 31 -4.42 -8.40 5.03
C THR A 31 -5.22 -8.72 3.77
N TYR A 32 -4.69 -9.63 2.95
CA TYR A 32 -5.45 -10.28 1.89
C TYR A 32 -5.86 -11.68 2.35
N GLY A 33 -7.15 -11.90 2.59
CA GLY A 33 -7.66 -13.13 3.19
C GLY A 33 -7.03 -13.37 4.57
N ASN A 34 -6.20 -14.41 4.69
CA ASN A 34 -5.50 -14.77 5.94
C ASN A 34 -4.01 -14.39 5.93
N ARG A 35 -3.54 -13.63 4.93
CA ARG A 35 -2.12 -13.28 4.77
C ARG A 35 -1.90 -11.81 5.06
N ASN A 36 -1.11 -11.51 6.08
CA ASN A 36 -0.62 -10.15 6.33
C ASN A 36 0.38 -9.75 5.24
N VAL A 37 0.25 -8.52 4.76
CA VAL A 37 1.18 -7.90 3.83
C VAL A 37 2.35 -7.31 4.61
N SER A 38 3.55 -7.42 4.06
CA SER A 38 4.77 -6.84 4.61
C SER A 38 5.64 -6.33 3.46
N ASN A 39 6.51 -5.36 3.74
CA ASN A 39 7.38 -4.77 2.71
C ASN A 39 8.22 -5.86 2.00
N GLY A 40 8.20 -5.85 0.67
CA GLY A 40 8.89 -6.82 -0.19
C GLY A 40 8.21 -8.20 -0.29
N CYS A 41 6.99 -8.36 0.24
CA CYS A 41 6.23 -9.61 0.13
C CYS A 41 5.62 -9.77 -1.27
N GLU A 42 5.97 -10.84 -1.97
CA GLU A 42 5.38 -11.15 -3.28
C GLU A 42 3.98 -11.76 -3.14
N LEU A 43 3.01 -11.17 -3.83
CA LEU A 43 1.62 -11.59 -3.88
C LEU A 43 1.23 -11.93 -5.32
N LYS A 44 0.57 -13.07 -5.53
CA LYS A 44 0.07 -13.43 -6.86
C LYS A 44 -1.13 -12.55 -7.22
N PRO A 45 -1.37 -12.24 -8.51
CA PRO A 45 -2.55 -11.49 -8.93
C PRO A 45 -3.87 -12.07 -8.41
N SER A 46 -3.99 -13.40 -8.36
CA SER A 46 -5.18 -14.07 -7.81
C SER A 46 -5.39 -13.84 -6.31
N GLN A 47 -4.33 -13.53 -5.56
CA GLN A 47 -4.41 -13.25 -4.12
C GLN A 47 -4.85 -11.82 -3.83
N VAL A 48 -4.69 -10.91 -4.79
CA VAL A 48 -5.00 -9.48 -4.66
C VAL A 48 -6.17 -9.05 -5.54
N ALA A 49 -6.93 -10.02 -6.06
CA ALA A 49 -8.11 -9.79 -6.89
C ALA A 49 -9.27 -9.13 -6.12
N ASN A 50 -9.28 -9.25 -4.79
CA ASN A 50 -10.27 -8.60 -3.93
C ASN A 50 -9.60 -7.50 -3.11
N GLN A 51 -10.37 -6.51 -2.69
CA GLN A 51 -9.91 -5.47 -1.79
C GLN A 51 -9.35 -6.05 -0.48
N PRO A 52 -8.19 -5.57 0.02
CA PRO A 52 -7.65 -6.04 1.30
C PRO A 52 -8.44 -5.47 2.48
N GLN A 53 -8.30 -6.14 3.62
CA GLN A 53 -8.68 -5.58 4.91
C GLN A 53 -7.54 -4.68 5.40
N VAL A 54 -7.88 -3.47 5.82
CA VAL A 54 -6.92 -2.49 6.32
C VAL A 54 -7.34 -2.02 7.69
N SER A 55 -6.40 -2.03 8.63
CA SER A 55 -6.55 -1.44 9.96
C SER A 55 -5.48 -0.38 10.17
N ILE A 56 -5.91 0.79 10.64
CA ILE A 56 -5.05 1.95 10.91
C ILE A 56 -5.09 2.22 12.41
N GLY A 57 -3.93 2.37 13.02
CA GLY A 57 -3.83 2.79 14.41
C GLY A 57 -4.09 4.28 14.62
N GLY A 58 -3.42 4.84 15.62
CA GLY A 58 -3.61 6.22 16.05
C GLY A 58 -4.22 6.27 17.45
N ASN A 59 -4.03 7.40 18.13
CA ASN A 59 -4.46 7.57 19.53
C ASN A 59 -5.47 8.71 19.69
N ASP A 60 -5.71 9.47 18.61
CA ASP A 60 -6.57 10.65 18.62
C ASP A 60 -7.78 10.42 17.70
N PRO A 61 -9.00 10.32 18.25
CA PRO A 61 -10.21 10.05 17.48
C PRO A 61 -10.64 11.22 16.58
N VAL A 62 -10.02 12.39 16.70
CA VAL A 62 -10.29 13.56 15.84
C VAL A 62 -9.46 13.50 14.55
N ILE A 63 -8.44 12.64 14.50
CA ILE A 63 -7.59 12.48 13.32
C ILE A 63 -8.25 11.54 12.32
N TYR A 64 -8.22 11.95 11.06
CA TYR A 64 -8.64 11.16 9.92
C TYR A 64 -7.45 10.91 8.99
N TYR A 65 -7.43 9.72 8.40
CA TYR A 65 -6.38 9.26 7.51
C TYR A 65 -6.92 9.07 6.09
N THR A 66 -6.01 9.20 5.12
CA THR A 66 -6.25 8.83 3.73
C THR A 66 -5.31 7.68 3.38
N LEU A 67 -5.87 6.61 2.83
CA LEU A 67 -5.15 5.46 2.33
C LEU A 67 -5.01 5.57 0.82
N VAL A 68 -3.79 5.38 0.32
CA VAL A 68 -3.50 5.38 -1.13
C VAL A 68 -2.71 4.12 -1.49
N LEU A 69 -3.18 3.43 -2.52
CA LEU A 69 -2.51 2.29 -3.13
C LEU A 69 -2.15 2.63 -4.57
N VAL A 70 -0.85 2.70 -4.85
CA VAL A 70 -0.31 3.01 -6.19
C VAL A 70 0.66 1.94 -6.67
N ASP A 71 0.67 1.70 -7.98
CA ASP A 71 1.70 0.92 -8.65
C ASP A 71 2.65 1.88 -9.37
N PRO A 72 3.90 2.03 -8.88
CA PRO A 72 4.89 2.89 -9.51
C PRO A 72 5.45 2.27 -10.79
N ASP A 73 5.24 0.99 -11.02
CA ASP A 73 5.90 0.25 -12.09
C ASP A 73 4.92 -0.12 -13.20
N ALA A 74 3.78 0.56 -13.29
CA ALA A 74 2.77 0.29 -14.31
C ALA A 74 3.18 0.81 -15.71
N PRO A 75 2.95 0.04 -16.80
CA PRO A 75 2.51 -1.36 -16.82
C PRO A 75 3.63 -2.37 -16.49
N SER A 76 4.91 -2.01 -16.59
CA SER A 76 5.99 -2.89 -16.16
C SER A 76 7.18 -2.10 -15.60
N PRO A 77 7.98 -2.68 -14.66
CA PRO A 77 9.14 -1.99 -14.09
C PRO A 77 10.18 -1.54 -15.14
N SER A 78 10.26 -2.25 -16.27
CA SER A 78 11.15 -1.90 -17.39
C SER A 78 10.59 -0.80 -18.30
N TYR A 79 9.27 -0.59 -18.29
CA TYR A 79 8.59 0.44 -19.08
C TYR A 79 7.44 1.04 -18.26
N PRO A 80 7.74 1.91 -17.27
CA PRO A 80 6.76 2.42 -16.32
C PRO A 80 6.02 3.64 -16.88
N SER A 81 5.42 3.54 -18.07
CA SER A 81 4.78 4.68 -18.75
C SER A 81 3.53 5.21 -18.06
N PHE A 82 2.94 4.45 -17.14
CA PHE A 82 1.77 4.83 -16.33
C PHE A 82 2.12 5.05 -14.86
N ARG A 83 3.41 5.16 -14.50
CA ARG A 83 3.84 5.61 -13.17
C ARG A 83 3.24 7.01 -12.91
N GLU A 84 2.53 7.26 -11.83
CA GLU A 84 2.04 6.36 -10.76
C GLU A 84 0.59 5.93 -11.03
N TYR A 85 0.31 4.63 -11.02
CA TYR A 85 -1.03 4.14 -11.30
C TYR A 85 -1.84 3.95 -10.02
N LEU A 86 -2.91 4.71 -9.85
CA LEU A 86 -3.78 4.64 -8.67
C LEU A 86 -4.71 3.42 -8.72
N HIS A 87 -4.49 2.46 -7.83
CA HIS A 87 -5.36 1.29 -7.68
C HIS A 87 -6.51 1.52 -6.71
N TRP A 88 -6.25 2.19 -5.60
CA TRP A 88 -7.25 2.35 -4.54
C TRP A 88 -6.99 3.60 -3.73
N MET A 89 -8.06 4.33 -3.44
CA MET A 89 -8.03 5.48 -2.55
C MET A 89 -9.25 5.47 -1.63
N VAL A 90 -9.00 5.69 -0.34
CA VAL A 90 -10.02 5.86 0.69
C VAL A 90 -9.65 7.06 1.53
N THR A 91 -10.56 8.01 1.67
CA THR A 91 -10.37 9.19 2.52
C THR A 91 -11.17 9.05 3.81
N ASP A 92 -10.96 9.99 4.72
CA ASP A 92 -11.79 10.15 5.92
C ASP A 92 -11.88 8.90 6.79
N ILE A 93 -10.80 8.10 6.86
CA ILE A 93 -10.72 6.93 7.73
C ILE A 93 -10.47 7.41 9.16
N PRO A 94 -11.39 7.18 10.11
CA PRO A 94 -11.15 7.57 11.50
C PRO A 94 -9.96 6.81 12.09
N ALA A 95 -9.15 7.47 12.92
CA ALA A 95 -8.09 6.81 13.68
C ALA A 95 -8.62 5.57 14.45
N THR A 96 -7.76 4.57 14.67
CA THR A 96 -8.09 3.26 15.32
C THR A 96 -9.04 2.34 14.57
N THR A 97 -9.49 2.72 13.36
CA THR A 97 -10.44 1.93 12.57
C THR A 97 -9.77 1.25 11.37
N GLY A 98 -10.42 1.28 10.21
CA GLY A 98 -9.97 0.64 9.00
C GLY A 98 -10.66 1.24 7.77
N ALA A 99 -10.17 0.87 6.59
CA ALA A 99 -10.65 1.45 5.33
C ALA A 99 -12.17 1.26 5.09
N SER A 100 -12.81 0.29 5.74
CA SER A 100 -14.26 0.10 5.70
C SER A 100 -15.08 1.23 6.34
N PHE A 101 -14.45 2.06 7.18
CA PHE A 101 -15.08 3.19 7.85
C PHE A 101 -14.81 4.54 7.17
N GLY A 102 -13.94 4.56 6.15
CA GLY A 102 -13.65 5.76 5.38
C GLY A 102 -14.65 5.99 4.25
N MET A 103 -14.52 7.15 3.61
CA MET A 103 -15.23 7.48 2.38
C MET A 103 -14.50 6.86 1.18
N TYR A 104 -15.20 5.99 0.46
CA TYR A 104 -14.68 5.35 -0.74
C TYR A 104 -14.72 6.29 -1.94
N ILE A 105 -13.56 6.48 -2.57
CA ILE A 105 -13.48 7.30 -3.79
C ILE A 105 -13.38 6.38 -5.01
N ILE A 106 -12.33 5.56 -5.14
CA ILE A 106 -12.07 4.75 -6.34
C ILE A 106 -11.38 3.42 -5.96
N PHE A 107 -11.84 2.31 -6.53
CA PHE A 107 -11.14 1.01 -6.54
C PHE A 107 -11.07 0.48 -7.97
N ILE A 108 -9.88 0.41 -8.55
CA ILE A 108 -9.65 -0.10 -9.91
C ILE A 108 -9.04 -1.49 -9.83
N LEU A 109 -9.85 -2.48 -10.22
CA LEU A 109 -9.40 -3.85 -10.42
C LEU A 109 -8.61 -3.96 -11.73
N TYR A 110 -7.42 -4.53 -11.67
CA TYR A 110 -6.67 -4.90 -12.86
C TYR A 110 -7.43 -5.99 -13.63
N GLY A 111 -7.77 -5.68 -14.89
CA GLY A 111 -8.19 -6.69 -15.86
C GLY A 111 -7.00 -7.55 -16.28
N SER A 112 -7.17 -8.87 -16.21
CA SER A 112 -6.24 -9.93 -16.58
C SER A 112 -5.32 -9.64 -17.78
N ASN A 113 -4.01 -9.89 -17.64
CA ASN A 113 -3.22 -10.88 -18.40
C ASN A 113 -1.70 -10.62 -18.56
N SER A 114 -1.08 -9.59 -17.97
CA SER A 114 0.38 -9.43 -18.23
C SER A 114 1.23 -8.71 -17.19
N CYS A 115 0.66 -8.21 -16.11
CA CYS A 115 1.43 -7.44 -15.14
C CYS A 115 1.41 -8.18 -13.80
N SER A 116 2.48 -8.93 -13.55
CA SER A 116 2.80 -9.39 -12.21
C SER A 116 2.79 -8.17 -11.30
N ILE A 117 1.98 -8.22 -10.23
CA ILE A 117 1.97 -7.22 -9.18
C ILE A 117 3.25 -7.49 -8.39
N HIS A 118 4.36 -6.91 -8.83
CA HIS A 118 5.68 -7.17 -8.27
C HIS A 118 5.84 -6.46 -6.92
N GLU A 119 5.11 -5.37 -6.68
CA GLU A 119 5.19 -4.65 -5.41
C GLU A 119 3.91 -3.86 -5.13
N LEU A 120 3.08 -4.37 -4.22
CA LEU A 120 1.96 -3.62 -3.69
C LEU A 120 2.49 -2.70 -2.57
N LYS A 121 2.62 -1.41 -2.86
CA LYS A 121 3.10 -0.42 -1.88
C LYS A 121 1.88 0.25 -1.27
N VAL A 122 1.73 0.11 0.04
CA VAL A 122 0.64 0.75 0.77
C VAL A 122 1.27 1.69 1.79
N TYR A 123 0.81 2.94 1.75
CA TYR A 123 1.30 4.06 2.53
C TYR A 123 0.26 4.50 3.54
#